data_AF-A0A7J6SZP2-F1
#
_entry.id   AF-A0A7J6SZP2-F1
#
_cell.length_a   1.000
_cell.length_b   1.000
_cell.length_c   1.000
_cell.angle_alpha   90.00
_cell.angle_beta   90.00
_cell.angle_gamma   90.00
#
_symmetry.space_group_name_H-M   'P 1'
#
loop_
_entity.id
_entity.type
_entity.pdbx_description
1 polymer ?
#
loop_
_entity_poly.entity_id
_entity_poly.type
_entity_poly.pdbx_seq_one_letter_code
_entity_poly.pdbx_strand_id
1 'polypeptide(L)'
;MNISDYHFDAVLECFVKSAEELEEIDEDVIPDSLRILNSVRSEIITGSRVRMDAAERRNNEDGVDELFRRIGKVQGVEKFVDQLYECVERDKRIHMFFEGAKLQAIKKAQTDYFIGLFGGPSEYKGRSLEEVHEIVAMTDYHLDCFFLNIQKCLRSIGFNNETIDQFVVLMEKLRPQILHHHYKRMRME
;
A
#
# COMPACT_ATOMS: atom_id res chain seq x y z
N MET A 1 3.36 -14.69 3.67
CA MET A 1 2.58 -13.95 2.67
C MET A 1 1.77 -12.89 3.40
N ASN A 2 1.67 -11.66 2.89
CA ASN A 2 0.91 -10.58 3.54
C ASN A 2 -0.47 -10.45 2.88
N ILE A 3 -1.33 -11.45 3.11
CA ILE A 3 -2.69 -11.46 2.56
C ILE A 3 -3.57 -10.65 3.51
N SER A 4 -4.04 -9.50 3.04
CA SER A 4 -5.01 -8.64 3.74
C SER A 4 -6.43 -8.94 3.28
N ASP A 5 -7.42 -8.31 3.90
CA ASP A 5 -8.81 -8.37 3.43
C ASP A 5 -8.95 -7.99 1.96
N TYR A 6 -8.27 -6.92 1.52
CA TYR A 6 -8.26 -6.53 0.12
C TYR A 6 -7.75 -7.64 -0.80
N HIS A 7 -6.62 -8.27 -0.46
CA HIS A 7 -6.08 -9.36 -1.26
C HIS A 7 -7.04 -10.56 -1.32
N PHE A 8 -7.75 -10.81 -0.23
CA PHE A 8 -8.76 -11.85 -0.17
C PHE A 8 -9.96 -11.50 -1.07
N ASP A 9 -10.46 -10.26 -1.00
CA ASP A 9 -11.55 -9.76 -1.84
C ASP A 9 -11.19 -9.80 -3.32
N ALA A 10 -9.96 -9.42 -3.69
CA ALA A 10 -9.47 -9.51 -5.06
C ALA A 10 -9.46 -10.96 -5.57
N VAL A 11 -9.15 -11.94 -4.72
CA VAL A 11 -9.24 -13.37 -5.07
C VAL A 11 -10.69 -13.80 -5.25
N LEU A 12 -11.61 -13.34 -4.40
CA LEU A 12 -13.04 -13.61 -4.57
C LEU A 12 -13.59 -13.00 -5.86
N GLU A 13 -13.22 -11.77 -6.19
CA GLU A 13 -13.63 -11.10 -7.42
C GLU A 13 -13.11 -11.85 -8.66
N CYS A 14 -11.84 -12.26 -8.65
CA CYS A 14 -11.28 -13.11 -9.71
C CYS A 14 -12.02 -14.45 -9.81
N PHE A 15 -12.33 -15.08 -8.67
CA PHE A 15 -13.10 -16.32 -8.65
C PHE A 15 -14.47 -16.16 -9.31
N VAL A 16 -15.21 -15.10 -8.98
CA VAL A 16 -16.53 -14.81 -9.58
C VAL A 16 -16.41 -14.61 -11.08
N LYS A 17 -15.51 -13.72 -11.53
CA LYS A 17 -15.33 -13.44 -12.96
C LYS A 17 -14.97 -14.69 -13.76
N SER A 18 -14.06 -15.51 -13.23
CA SER A 18 -13.68 -16.77 -13.87
C SER A 18 -14.81 -17.80 -13.87
N ALA A 19 -15.67 -17.81 -12.86
CA ALA A 19 -16.83 -18.68 -12.83
C ALA A 19 -17.93 -18.25 -13.81
N GLU A 20 -18.15 -16.95 -13.97
CA GLU A 20 -19.11 -16.37 -14.94
C GLU A 20 -18.72 -16.62 -16.40
N GLU A 21 -17.44 -16.85 -16.68
CA GLU A 21 -16.95 -17.24 -18.01
C GLU A 21 -17.28 -18.71 -18.38
N LEU A 22 -17.74 -19.52 -17.42
CA LEU A 22 -18.09 -20.91 -17.65
C LEU A 22 -19.54 -21.03 -18.13
N GLU A 23 -19.74 -21.65 -19.30
CA GLU A 23 -21.04 -21.72 -19.98
C GLU A 23 -22.08 -22.62 -19.26
N GLU A 24 -21.67 -23.43 -18.28
CA GLU A 24 -22.54 -24.41 -17.59
C GLU A 24 -22.27 -24.44 -16.08
N ILE A 25 -22.62 -23.37 -15.36
CA ILE A 25 -22.64 -23.34 -13.89
C ILE A 25 -24.06 -23.13 -13.38
N ASP A 26 -24.45 -23.95 -12.41
CA ASP A 26 -25.71 -23.81 -11.68
C ASP A 26 -25.74 -22.50 -10.88
N GLU A 27 -26.89 -21.82 -10.84
CA GLU A 27 -27.05 -20.48 -10.26
C GLU A 27 -26.65 -20.40 -8.78
N ASP A 28 -26.76 -21.51 -8.03
CA ASP A 28 -26.42 -21.56 -6.60
C ASP A 28 -24.94 -21.82 -6.33
N VAL A 29 -24.19 -22.32 -7.32
CA VAL A 29 -22.79 -22.75 -7.13
C VAL A 29 -21.87 -21.57 -6.78
N ILE A 30 -22.03 -20.42 -7.44
CA ILE A 30 -21.21 -19.23 -7.16
C ILE A 30 -21.50 -18.70 -5.74
N PRO A 31 -22.76 -18.43 -5.33
CA PRO A 31 -23.07 -18.04 -3.96
C PRO A 31 -22.58 -19.02 -2.89
N ASP A 32 -22.76 -20.32 -3.09
CA ASP A 32 -22.31 -21.33 -2.13
C ASP A 32 -20.78 -21.40 -2.03
N SER A 33 -20.09 -21.30 -3.16
CA SER A 33 -18.64 -21.22 -3.20
C SER A 33 -18.12 -19.98 -2.48
N LEU A 34 -18.74 -18.82 -2.69
CA LEU A 34 -18.39 -17.59 -1.98
C LEU A 34 -18.63 -17.71 -0.46
N ARG A 35 -19.69 -18.40 -0.03
CA ARG A 35 -19.95 -18.67 1.40
C ARG A 35 -18.85 -19.54 2.00
N ILE A 36 -18.44 -20.59 1.31
CA ILE A 36 -17.34 -21.47 1.74
C ILE A 36 -16.02 -20.71 1.77
N LEU A 37 -15.69 -19.96 0.72
CA LEU A 37 -14.45 -19.17 0.67
C LEU A 37 -14.43 -18.14 1.81
N ASN A 38 -15.52 -17.39 2.02
CA ASN A 38 -15.58 -16.43 3.12
C ASN A 38 -15.46 -17.10 4.51
N SER A 39 -15.84 -18.37 4.66
CA SER A 39 -15.67 -19.09 5.94
C SER A 39 -14.21 -19.24 6.35
N VAL A 40 -13.28 -19.34 5.38
CA VAL A 40 -11.83 -19.45 5.64
C VAL A 40 -11.10 -18.10 5.63
N ARG A 41 -11.81 -16.99 5.37
CA ARG A 41 -11.23 -15.63 5.32
C ARG A 41 -10.38 -15.35 6.56
N SER A 42 -10.96 -15.56 7.75
CA SER A 42 -10.28 -15.26 9.01
C SER A 42 -8.97 -16.04 9.14
N GLU A 43 -8.95 -17.31 8.76
CA GLU A 43 -7.75 -18.15 8.83
C GLU A 43 -6.63 -17.64 7.91
N ILE A 44 -7.01 -17.13 6.73
CA ILE A 44 -6.07 -16.61 5.73
C ILE A 44 -5.51 -15.24 6.14
N ILE A 45 -6.36 -14.34 6.63
CA ILE A 45 -5.94 -12.95 6.93
C ILE A 45 -5.38 -12.77 8.34
N THR A 46 -5.66 -13.67 9.29
CA THR A 46 -5.30 -13.48 10.71
C THR A 46 -3.81 -13.23 10.88
N GLY A 47 -2.97 -13.94 10.13
CA GLY A 47 -1.52 -13.72 10.19
C GLY A 47 -1.12 -12.30 9.79
N SER A 48 -1.75 -11.72 8.77
CA SER A 48 -1.52 -10.32 8.38
C SER A 48 -2.05 -9.37 9.45
N ARG A 49 -3.32 -9.55 9.87
CA ARG A 49 -3.97 -8.70 10.89
C ARG A 49 -3.15 -8.62 12.17
N VAL A 50 -2.73 -9.75 12.73
CA VAL A 50 -1.93 -9.80 13.97
C VAL A 50 -0.61 -9.04 13.83
N ARG A 51 0.06 -9.15 12.67
CA ARG A 51 1.31 -8.41 12.43
C ARG A 51 1.06 -6.91 12.30
N MET A 52 0.03 -6.49 11.58
CA MET A 52 -0.33 -5.08 11.42
C MET A 52 -0.74 -4.46 12.76
N ASP A 53 -1.52 -5.18 13.58
CA ASP A 53 -1.90 -4.73 14.93
C ASP A 53 -0.68 -4.56 15.83
N ALA A 54 0.28 -5.51 15.77
CA ALA A 54 1.52 -5.41 16.54
C ALA A 54 2.39 -4.23 16.08
N ALA A 55 2.48 -4.00 14.76
CA ALA A 55 3.21 -2.88 14.19
C ALA A 55 2.57 -1.53 14.57
N GLU A 56 1.24 -1.43 14.57
CA GLU A 56 0.54 -0.23 15.03
C GLU A 56 0.80 0.06 16.52
N ARG A 57 0.71 -0.96 17.37
CA ARG A 57 1.02 -0.81 18.80
C ARG A 57 2.44 -0.29 19.02
N ARG A 58 3.43 -0.87 18.34
CA ARG A 58 4.82 -0.39 18.42
C ARG A 58 4.96 1.05 17.95
N ASN A 59 4.32 1.43 16.84
CA ASN A 59 4.37 2.82 16.37
C ASN A 59 3.81 3.79 17.41
N ASN A 60 2.80 3.38 18.17
CA ASN A 60 2.21 4.20 19.24
C ASN A 60 3.03 4.18 20.53
N GLU A 61 3.67 3.06 20.87
CA GLU A 61 4.46 2.88 22.10
C GLU A 61 5.88 3.45 21.99
N ASP A 62 6.60 3.09 20.93
CA ASP A 62 8.00 3.49 20.70
C ASP A 62 8.11 4.90 20.08
N GLY A 63 7.04 5.38 19.45
CA GLY A 63 7.04 6.60 18.64
C GLY A 63 7.59 6.39 17.23
N VAL A 64 7.15 7.24 16.29
CA VAL A 64 7.61 7.17 14.90
C VAL A 64 9.09 7.55 14.75
N ASP A 65 9.64 8.33 15.68
CA ASP A 65 11.06 8.73 15.70
C ASP A 65 12.01 7.54 15.93
N GLU A 66 11.59 6.53 16.69
CA GLU A 66 12.32 5.25 16.82
C GLU A 66 12.37 4.53 15.47
N LEU A 67 11.24 4.45 14.75
CA LEU A 67 11.22 3.89 13.39
C LEU A 67 12.18 4.66 12.48
N PHE A 68 12.16 5.99 12.51
CA PHE A 68 13.11 6.81 11.74
C PHE A 68 14.57 6.51 12.08
N ARG A 69 14.90 6.28 13.34
CA ARG A 69 16.24 5.84 13.74
C ARG A 69 16.58 4.46 13.17
N ARG A 70 15.67 3.48 13.27
CA ARG A 70 15.86 2.12 12.76
C ARG A 70 16.04 2.07 11.24
N ILE A 71 15.30 2.90 10.50
CA ILE A 71 15.43 2.95 9.03
C ILE A 71 16.67 3.71 8.56
N GLY A 72 17.55 4.18 9.45
CA GLY A 72 18.80 4.87 9.08
C GLY A 72 18.64 6.39 8.92
N LYS A 73 17.64 6.99 9.55
CA LYS A 73 17.36 8.43 9.53
C LYS A 73 17.23 8.96 8.09
N VAL A 74 17.67 10.19 7.83
CA VAL A 74 17.58 10.86 6.52
C VAL A 74 18.20 10.01 5.41
N GLN A 75 19.42 9.54 5.60
CA GLN A 75 20.18 8.78 4.59
C GLN A 75 19.50 7.46 4.23
N GLY A 76 18.88 6.81 5.22
CA GLY A 76 18.14 5.60 5.01
C GLY A 76 16.85 5.81 4.23
N VAL A 77 16.13 6.91 4.50
CA VAL A 77 14.94 7.30 3.72
C VAL A 77 15.33 7.66 2.28
N GLU A 78 16.39 8.43 2.07
CA GLU A 78 16.91 8.77 0.73
C GLU A 78 17.23 7.51 -0.08
N LYS A 79 18.02 6.60 0.50
CA LYS A 79 18.37 5.31 -0.14
C LYS A 79 17.14 4.48 -0.45
N PHE A 80 16.17 4.44 0.46
CA PHE A 80 14.91 3.73 0.24
C PHE A 80 14.11 4.34 -0.92
N VAL A 81 13.95 5.67 -0.97
CA VAL A 81 13.22 6.33 -2.05
C VAL A 81 13.92 6.12 -3.39
N ASP A 82 15.25 6.19 -3.44
CA ASP A 82 15.98 5.88 -4.66
C ASP A 82 15.69 4.46 -5.16
N GLN A 83 15.77 3.47 -4.28
CA GLN A 83 15.47 2.07 -4.63
C GLN A 83 13.99 1.87 -5.01
N LEU A 84 13.06 2.58 -4.34
CA LEU A 84 11.63 2.50 -4.59
C LEU A 84 11.31 2.90 -6.03
N TYR A 85 11.92 3.97 -6.53
CA TYR A 85 11.64 4.43 -7.90
C TYR A 85 12.24 3.51 -8.96
N GLU A 86 13.36 2.83 -8.70
CA GLU A 86 13.82 1.74 -9.58
C GLU A 86 12.82 0.57 -9.63
N CYS A 87 12.17 0.27 -8.50
CA CYS A 87 11.13 -0.77 -8.44
C CYS A 87 9.87 -0.31 -9.21
N VAL A 88 9.43 0.94 -9.01
CA VAL A 88 8.22 1.53 -9.62
C VAL A 88 8.35 1.63 -11.14
N GLU A 89 9.49 2.07 -11.65
CA GLU A 89 9.74 2.17 -13.11
C GLU A 89 9.62 0.81 -13.83
N ARG A 90 9.87 -0.30 -13.12
CA ARG A 90 9.77 -1.66 -13.66
C ARG A 90 8.39 -2.29 -13.47
N ASP A 91 7.50 -1.65 -12.71
CA ASP A 91 6.18 -2.17 -12.42
C ASP A 91 5.14 -1.68 -13.44
N LYS A 92 4.85 -2.56 -14.42
CA LYS A 92 3.85 -2.34 -15.49
C LYS A 92 2.47 -1.91 -15.00
N ARG A 93 2.14 -2.14 -13.72
CA ARG A 93 0.84 -1.80 -13.12
C ARG A 93 0.73 -0.34 -12.72
N ILE A 94 1.86 0.34 -12.47
CA ILE A 94 1.87 1.70 -11.88
C ILE A 94 2.89 2.65 -12.50
N HIS A 95 3.84 2.19 -13.32
CA HIS A 95 4.89 3.05 -13.87
C HIS A 95 4.33 4.25 -14.64
N MET A 96 3.16 4.09 -15.30
CA MET A 96 2.54 5.15 -16.09
C MET A 96 2.18 6.40 -15.27
N PHE A 97 2.03 6.29 -13.95
CA PHE A 97 1.78 7.46 -13.08
C PHE A 97 3.04 8.30 -12.84
N PHE A 98 4.22 7.79 -13.18
CA PHE A 98 5.52 8.38 -12.84
C PHE A 98 6.37 8.73 -14.06
N GLU A 99 5.79 8.69 -15.26
CA GLU A 99 6.50 9.03 -16.50
C GLU A 99 6.72 10.54 -16.67
N GLY A 100 7.87 10.90 -17.27
CA GLY A 100 8.17 12.27 -17.70
C GLY A 100 9.17 13.04 -16.81
N ALA A 101 9.35 14.33 -17.14
CA ALA A 101 10.44 15.17 -16.60
C ALA A 101 10.33 15.52 -15.10
N LYS A 102 9.28 15.09 -14.41
CA LYS A 102 8.99 15.45 -13.01
C LYS A 102 9.49 14.43 -11.98
N LEU A 103 10.01 13.27 -12.41
CA LEU A 103 10.38 12.19 -11.49
C LEU A 103 11.33 12.64 -10.37
N GLN A 104 12.36 13.44 -10.69
CA GLN A 104 13.29 13.95 -9.69
C GLN A 104 12.61 14.86 -8.65
N ALA A 105 11.64 15.68 -9.08
CA ALA A 105 10.86 16.51 -8.18
C ALA A 105 9.93 15.66 -7.30
N ILE A 106 9.33 14.60 -7.84
CA ILE A 106 8.51 13.64 -7.08
C ILE A 106 9.37 12.92 -6.04
N LYS A 107 10.54 12.39 -6.44
CA LYS A 107 11.50 11.74 -5.52
C LYS A 107 11.84 12.66 -4.36
N LYS A 108 12.26 13.90 -4.65
CA LYS A 108 12.59 14.87 -3.59
C LYS A 108 11.39 15.13 -2.66
N ALA A 109 10.23 15.43 -3.23
CA ALA A 109 9.04 15.74 -2.46
C ALA A 109 8.59 14.56 -1.58
N GLN A 110 8.66 13.34 -2.09
CA GLN A 110 8.31 12.13 -1.35
C GLN A 110 9.35 11.78 -0.28
N THR A 111 10.64 12.00 -0.53
CA THR A 111 11.68 11.90 0.50
C THR A 111 11.40 12.86 1.65
N ASP A 112 11.12 14.13 1.35
CA ASP A 112 10.79 15.13 2.38
C ASP A 112 9.54 14.71 3.17
N TYR A 113 8.51 14.21 2.48
CA TYR A 113 7.29 13.70 3.10
C TYR A 113 7.56 12.53 4.03
N PHE A 114 8.32 11.52 3.58
CA PHE A 114 8.66 10.35 4.39
C PHE A 114 9.52 10.69 5.59
N ILE A 115 10.51 11.58 5.46
CA ILE A 115 11.29 12.03 6.60
C ILE A 115 10.37 12.66 7.65
N GLY A 116 9.44 13.53 7.26
CA GLY A 116 8.47 14.13 8.19
C GLY A 116 7.50 13.10 8.79
N LEU A 117 6.97 12.19 7.97
CA LEU A 117 6.04 11.13 8.38
C LEU A 117 6.64 10.23 9.47
N PHE A 118 7.94 9.94 9.38
CA PHE A 118 8.64 9.11 10.36
C PHE A 118 9.19 9.92 11.55
N GLY A 119 8.83 11.19 11.73
CA GLY A 119 9.30 12.00 12.86
C GLY A 119 10.73 12.51 12.71
N GLY A 120 11.27 12.52 11.49
CA GLY A 120 12.50 13.21 11.15
C GLY A 120 12.32 14.73 11.07
N PRO A 121 13.42 15.48 10.86
CA PRO A 121 13.42 16.95 10.96
C PRO A 121 12.82 17.67 9.74
N SER A 122 12.38 16.93 8.70
CA SER A 122 11.87 17.54 7.48
C SER A 122 10.42 17.96 7.65
N GLU A 123 10.12 19.17 7.22
CA GLU A 123 8.76 19.67 7.09
C GLU A 123 8.38 19.65 5.61
N TYR A 124 7.41 18.82 5.25
CA TYR A 124 6.88 18.79 3.90
C TYR A 124 6.05 20.05 3.62
N LYS A 125 6.51 20.87 2.67
CA LYS A 125 5.87 22.15 2.29
C LYS A 125 5.16 22.09 0.94
N GLY A 126 4.92 20.88 0.43
CA GLY A 126 4.21 20.69 -0.83
C GLY A 126 2.69 20.78 -0.66
N ARG A 127 1.98 20.50 -1.75
CA ARG A 127 0.53 20.37 -1.80
C ARG A 127 0.05 19.21 -0.95
N SER A 128 -1.18 19.24 -0.45
CA SER A 128 -1.73 18.14 0.33
C SER A 128 -1.77 16.83 -0.48
N LEU A 129 -1.86 15.68 0.19
CA LEU A 129 -1.97 14.41 -0.52
C LEU A 129 -3.23 14.37 -1.40
N GLU A 130 -4.33 14.94 -0.95
CA GLU A 130 -5.57 15.05 -1.73
C GLU A 130 -5.34 15.88 -3.00
N GLU A 131 -4.72 17.07 -2.88
CA GLU A 131 -4.44 17.95 -4.02
C GLU A 131 -3.45 17.33 -5.02
N VAL A 132 -2.48 16.56 -4.54
CA VAL A 132 -1.51 15.87 -5.40
C VAL A 132 -2.18 14.76 -6.21
N HIS A 133 -3.11 14.03 -5.60
CA HIS A 133 -3.75 12.84 -6.20
C HIS A 133 -5.13 13.12 -6.82
N GLU A 134 -5.66 14.33 -6.75
CA GLU A 134 -6.99 14.70 -7.25
C GLU A 134 -7.22 14.33 -8.72
N ILE A 135 -6.21 14.58 -9.57
CA ILE A 135 -6.29 14.35 -11.02
C ILE A 135 -5.72 13.00 -11.44
N VAL A 136 -5.29 12.17 -10.48
CA VAL A 136 -4.68 10.87 -10.74
C VAL A 136 -5.79 9.82 -10.68
N ALA A 137 -6.05 9.16 -11.81
CA ALA A 137 -7.04 8.08 -11.90
C ALA A 137 -6.50 6.79 -11.27
N MET A 138 -6.30 6.83 -9.95
CA MET A 138 -5.80 5.74 -9.13
C MET A 138 -6.95 5.02 -8.41
N THR A 139 -6.77 3.74 -8.13
CA THR A 139 -7.72 2.89 -7.39
C THR A 139 -6.96 2.18 -6.26
N ASP A 140 -7.66 1.48 -5.38
CA ASP A 140 -7.03 0.65 -4.36
C ASP A 140 -5.97 -0.29 -4.94
N TYR A 141 -6.28 -0.95 -6.07
CA TYR A 141 -5.35 -1.82 -6.78
C TYR A 141 -3.98 -1.17 -7.04
N HIS A 142 -3.99 0.05 -7.56
CA HIS A 142 -2.76 0.76 -7.91
C HIS A 142 -1.97 1.15 -6.65
N LEU A 143 -2.65 1.59 -5.58
CA LEU A 143 -1.99 1.91 -4.31
C LEU A 143 -1.41 0.66 -3.64
N ASP A 144 -2.10 -0.47 -3.72
CA ASP A 144 -1.61 -1.75 -3.20
C ASP A 144 -0.40 -2.26 -3.98
N CYS A 145 -0.37 -2.05 -5.30
CA CYS A 145 0.82 -2.31 -6.11
C CYS A 145 2.01 -1.47 -5.63
N PHE A 146 1.77 -0.20 -5.30
CA PHE A 146 2.79 0.69 -4.74
C PHE A 146 3.29 0.20 -3.37
N PHE A 147 2.39 -0.17 -2.44
CA PHE A 147 2.76 -0.72 -1.13
C PHE A 147 3.49 -2.06 -1.22
N LEU A 148 3.15 -2.91 -2.19
CA LEU A 148 3.91 -4.13 -2.47
C LEU A 148 5.33 -3.81 -2.94
N ASN A 149 5.52 -2.76 -3.75
CA ASN A 149 6.85 -2.31 -4.15
C ASN A 149 7.62 -1.76 -2.95
N ILE A 150 7.01 -0.91 -2.11
CA ILE A 150 7.62 -0.46 -0.83
C ILE A 150 8.15 -1.65 -0.03
N GLN A 151 7.31 -2.65 0.23
CA GLN A 151 7.69 -3.83 1.00
C GLN A 151 8.85 -4.61 0.34
N LYS A 152 8.84 -4.75 -1.00
CA LYS A 152 9.92 -5.42 -1.73
C LYS A 152 11.24 -4.65 -1.62
N CYS A 153 11.21 -3.32 -1.83
CA CYS A 153 12.42 -2.51 -1.83
C CYS A 153 12.98 -2.37 -0.40
N LEU A 154 12.13 -2.27 0.65
CA LEU A 154 12.58 -2.30 2.05
C LEU A 154 13.24 -3.64 2.41
N ARG A 155 12.72 -4.77 1.94
CA ARG A 155 13.36 -6.08 2.12
C ARG A 155 14.71 -6.14 1.40
N SER A 156 14.81 -5.64 0.17
CA SER A 156 16.07 -5.72 -0.60
C SER A 156 17.18 -4.87 -0.01
N ILE A 157 16.85 -3.78 0.71
CA ILE A 157 17.83 -2.97 1.43
C ILE A 157 18.15 -3.49 2.84
N GLY A 158 17.55 -4.62 3.25
CA GLY A 158 17.92 -5.38 4.46
C GLY A 158 17.07 -5.11 5.69
N PHE A 159 15.93 -4.40 5.58
CA PHE A 159 15.04 -4.22 6.73
C PHE A 159 14.28 -5.51 7.05
N ASN A 160 14.11 -5.76 8.36
CA ASN A 160 13.37 -6.92 8.84
C ASN A 160 11.84 -6.70 8.70
N ASN A 161 11.06 -7.78 8.83
CA ASN A 161 9.61 -7.70 8.66
C ASN A 161 8.93 -6.77 9.68
N GLU A 162 9.46 -6.66 10.91
CA GLU A 162 8.88 -5.77 11.93
C GLU A 162 8.97 -4.30 11.50
N THR A 163 10.15 -3.84 11.07
CA THR A 163 10.35 -2.48 10.55
C THR A 163 9.49 -2.23 9.31
N ILE A 164 9.34 -3.23 8.44
CA ILE A 164 8.52 -3.12 7.23
C ILE A 164 7.05 -3.00 7.57
N ASP A 165 6.55 -3.82 8.49
CA ASP A 165 5.15 -3.79 8.92
C ASP A 165 4.84 -2.43 9.59
N GLN A 166 5.74 -1.90 10.43
CA GLN A 166 5.63 -0.55 11.00
C GLN A 166 5.54 0.55 9.92
N PHE A 167 6.39 0.47 8.90
CA PHE A 167 6.37 1.39 7.76
C PHE A 167 5.04 1.33 7.02
N VAL A 168 4.58 0.11 6.67
CA VAL A 168 3.34 -0.11 5.91
C VAL A 168 2.14 0.42 6.69
N VAL A 169 2.06 0.19 8.00
CA VAL A 169 0.96 0.71 8.84
C VAL A 169 0.87 2.25 8.78
N LEU A 170 2.00 2.95 8.80
CA LEU A 170 2.00 4.42 8.69
C LEU A 170 1.54 4.88 7.30
N MET A 171 1.97 4.17 6.25
CA MET A 171 1.54 4.46 4.88
C MET A 171 0.05 4.18 4.67
N GLU A 172 -0.47 3.10 5.25
CA GLU A 172 -1.87 2.70 5.13
C GLU A 172 -2.81 3.76 5.71
N LYS A 173 -2.40 4.47 6.78
CA LYS A 173 -3.15 5.61 7.35
C LYS A 173 -3.34 6.76 6.35
N LEU A 174 -2.53 6.83 5.30
CA LEU A 174 -2.61 7.88 4.27
C LEU A 174 -3.57 7.52 3.13
N ARG A 175 -4.02 6.26 3.02
CA ARG A 175 -4.88 5.77 1.94
C ARG A 175 -6.11 6.67 1.71
N PRO A 176 -6.88 7.09 2.74
CA PRO A 176 -8.07 7.90 2.52
C PRO A 176 -7.79 9.27 1.89
N GLN A 177 -6.61 9.84 2.15
CA GLN A 177 -6.18 11.12 1.58
C GLN A 177 -5.73 10.93 0.13
N ILE A 178 -4.98 9.85 -0.13
CA ILE A 178 -4.46 9.51 -1.45
C ILE A 178 -5.59 9.11 -2.41
N LEU A 179 -6.56 8.31 -1.97
CA LEU A 179 -7.68 7.81 -2.77
C LEU A 179 -8.95 8.65 -2.60
N HIS A 180 -8.84 9.86 -2.03
CA HIS A 180 -9.98 10.74 -1.75
C HIS A 180 -10.90 10.92 -2.97
N HIS A 181 -10.33 11.18 -4.14
CA HIS A 181 -11.09 11.37 -5.37
C HIS A 181 -11.77 10.07 -5.86
N HIS A 182 -11.07 8.93 -5.76
CA HIS A 182 -11.63 7.62 -6.13
C HIS A 182 -12.87 7.30 -5.29
N TYR A 183 -12.77 7.45 -3.98
CA TYR A 183 -13.90 7.19 -3.07
C TYR A 183 -15.05 8.18 -3.27
N LYS A 184 -14.75 9.44 -3.59
CA LYS A 184 -15.79 10.42 -3.94
C LYS A 184 -16.58 9.99 -5.18
N ARG A 185 -15.89 9.49 -6.22
CA ARG A 185 -16.55 9.00 -7.44
C ARG A 185 -17.45 7.79 -7.18
N MET A 186 -16.95 6.78 -6.44
CA MET A 186 -17.73 5.58 -6.12
C MET A 186 -19.00 5.87 -5.29
N ARG A 187 -19.03 6.96 -4.51
CA ARG A 187 -20.21 7.35 -3.72
C ARG A 187 -21.26 8.12 -4.51
N MET A 188 -20.94 8.55 -5.74
CA MET A 188 -21.84 9.28 -6.63
C MET A 188 -22.48 8.38 -7.69
N GLU A 189 -22.04 7.12 -7.78
CA GLU A 189 -22.57 6.04 -8.62
C GLU A 189 -23.47 5.12 -7.77
#